data_AF-E3QPB0-F1
#
_entry.id   AF-E3QPB0-F1
#
_cell.length_a   1.000
_cell.length_b   1.000
_cell.length_c   1.000
_cell.angle_alpha   90.00
_cell.angle_beta   90.00
_cell.angle_gamma   90.00
#
_symmetry.space_group_name_H-M   'P 1'
#
loop_
_entity.id
_entity.type
_entity.pdbx_description
1 polymer ?
#
loop_
_entity_poly.entity_id
_entity_poly.type
_entity_poly.pdbx_seq_one_letter_code
_entity_poly.pdbx_strand_id
1 'polypeptide(L)'
;MQLTTLFTFASLTAVAVAKLHSAAVCVKNRQYGSTGNGTPAGITYGSYTSYEIATDATQCACTHYKNRHTGSHQWDSCPDCHFDGIQCLSDGWHIGGDEMTYYCENLCGSEGAEAN
;
A
#
# COMPACT_ATOMS: atom_id res chain seq x y z
N MET A 1 -39.49 -27.38 -34.61
CA MET A 1 -38.66 -26.15 -34.61
C MET A 1 -38.35 -25.83 -33.16
N GLN A 2 -37.11 -26.04 -32.72
CA GLN A 2 -36.70 -25.76 -31.34
C GLN A 2 -35.56 -24.75 -31.42
N LEU A 3 -35.88 -23.49 -31.11
CA LEU A 3 -34.95 -22.37 -31.11
C LEU A 3 -34.18 -22.40 -29.79
N THR A 4 -32.93 -22.85 -29.83
CA THR A 4 -31.98 -22.77 -28.72
C THR A 4 -31.42 -21.36 -28.66
N THR A 5 -31.96 -20.54 -27.76
CA THR A 5 -31.44 -19.20 -27.44
C THR A 5 -30.19 -19.34 -26.57
N LEU A 6 -29.02 -19.17 -27.17
CA LEU A 6 -27.74 -19.03 -26.47
C LEU A 6 -27.65 -17.62 -25.86
N PHE A 7 -27.95 -17.49 -24.57
CA PHE A 7 -27.66 -16.29 -23.80
C PHE A 7 -26.16 -16.26 -23.47
N THR A 8 -25.40 -15.45 -24.21
CA THR A 8 -24.00 -15.15 -23.87
C THR A 8 -23.99 -14.09 -22.78
N PHE A 9 -23.73 -14.50 -21.53
CA PHE A 9 -23.44 -13.57 -20.44
C PHE A 9 -22.01 -13.03 -20.64
N ALA A 10 -21.90 -11.80 -21.14
CA ALA A 10 -20.64 -11.06 -21.09
C ALA A 10 -20.42 -10.59 -19.65
N SER A 11 -19.59 -11.31 -18.90
CA SER A 11 -19.14 -10.89 -17.57
C SER A 11 -18.20 -9.70 -17.73
N LEU A 12 -18.63 -8.50 -17.33
CA LEU A 12 -17.73 -7.37 -17.09
C LEU A 12 -16.82 -7.73 -15.91
N THR A 13 -15.59 -8.16 -16.19
CA THR A 13 -14.56 -8.28 -15.15
C THR A 13 -14.06 -6.88 -14.81
N ALA A 14 -14.41 -6.39 -13.62
CA ALA A 14 -13.79 -5.19 -13.08
C ALA A 14 -12.30 -5.49 -12.86
N VAL A 15 -11.42 -4.80 -13.59
CA VAL A 15 -9.98 -4.93 -13.41
C VAL A 15 -9.60 -3.97 -12.29
N ALA A 16 -9.34 -4.48 -11.09
CA ALA A 16 -8.73 -3.69 -10.04
C ALA A 16 -7.30 -3.35 -10.49
N VAL A 17 -6.98 -2.07 -10.57
CA VAL A 17 -5.61 -1.62 -10.82
C VAL A 17 -5.02 -1.23 -9.48
N ALA A 18 -4.12 -2.07 -8.96
CA ALA A 18 -3.38 -1.73 -7.75
C ALA A 18 -2.47 -0.53 -8.03
N LYS A 19 -2.38 0.39 -7.08
CA LYS A 19 -1.36 1.44 -7.11
C LYS A 19 -0.05 0.79 -6.67
N LEU A 20 0.79 0.49 -7.65
CA LEU A 20 2.06 -0.21 -7.46
C LEU A 20 3.17 0.75 -7.05
N HIS A 21 4.09 0.24 -6.25
CA HIS A 21 5.19 0.98 -5.65
C HIS A 21 6.47 0.15 -5.68
N SER A 22 7.60 0.86 -5.71
CA SER A 22 8.94 0.29 -5.68
C SER A 22 9.54 0.22 -4.28
N ALA A 23 9.06 1.06 -3.38
CA ALA A 23 9.51 1.12 -2.00
C ALA A 23 8.33 1.30 -1.05
N ALA A 24 8.40 0.73 0.14
CA ALA A 24 7.46 1.04 1.20
C ALA A 24 8.03 0.87 2.61
N VAL A 25 7.47 1.62 3.54
CA VAL A 25 7.80 1.61 4.97
C VAL A 25 6.54 1.54 5.82
N CYS A 26 6.62 0.84 6.95
CA CYS A 26 5.65 0.98 8.03
C CYS A 26 6.00 2.20 8.88
N VAL A 27 5.00 2.93 9.34
CA VAL A 27 5.18 4.16 10.09
C VAL A 27 4.42 4.16 11.41
N LYS A 28 4.91 4.97 12.35
CA LYS A 28 4.31 5.18 13.68
C LYS A 28 4.41 6.64 14.09
N ASN A 29 3.72 7.00 15.16
CA ASN A 29 3.65 8.37 15.67
C ASN A 29 3.21 9.36 14.59
N ARG A 30 2.22 8.98 13.75
CA ARG A 30 1.82 9.82 12.61
C ARG A 30 1.08 11.06 13.10
N GLN A 31 1.58 12.22 12.74
CA GLN A 31 1.00 13.53 13.07
C GLN A 31 0.64 14.28 11.80
N TYR A 32 -0.57 14.85 11.82
CA TYR A 32 -1.04 15.78 10.80
C TYR A 32 -1.12 17.17 11.41
N GLY A 33 -0.58 18.16 10.71
CA GLY A 33 -0.66 19.54 11.14
C GLY A 33 -0.79 20.49 9.96
N SER A 34 -0.90 21.76 10.29
CA SER A 34 -0.90 22.84 9.31
C SER A 34 0.02 23.95 9.77
N THR A 35 0.79 24.51 8.85
CA THR A 35 1.68 25.66 9.06
C THR A 35 0.90 26.98 9.21
N GLY A 36 -0.28 26.94 9.83
CA GLY A 36 -1.06 28.12 10.15
C GLY A 36 -0.35 29.01 11.16
N ASN A 37 -0.42 30.32 10.97
CA ASN A 37 0.26 31.31 11.83
C ASN A 37 -0.47 31.60 13.15
N GLY A 38 -1.35 30.70 13.63
CA GLY A 38 -2.14 30.92 14.85
C GLY A 38 -3.08 32.14 14.84
N THR A 39 -3.26 32.82 13.69
CA THR A 39 -4.10 34.02 13.58
C THR A 39 -5.58 33.68 13.35
N PRO A 40 -6.53 34.47 13.88
CA PRO A 40 -7.97 34.28 13.66
C PRO A 40 -8.42 34.27 12.18
N ALA A 41 -7.62 34.83 11.27
CA ALA A 41 -7.89 34.87 9.83
C ALA A 41 -7.59 33.55 9.08
N GLY A 42 -7.07 32.52 9.76
CA GLY A 42 -7.00 31.16 9.20
C GLY A 42 -6.19 31.00 7.91
N ILE A 43 -5.24 31.89 7.62
CA ILE A 43 -4.39 31.75 6.43
C ILE A 43 -3.38 30.61 6.70
N THR A 44 -3.70 29.44 6.18
CA THR A 44 -2.82 28.26 6.23
C THR A 44 -1.83 28.34 5.07
N TYR A 45 -0.53 28.13 5.36
CA TYR A 45 0.53 28.12 4.35
C TYR A 45 0.83 26.71 3.81
N GLY A 46 0.24 25.67 4.42
CA GLY A 46 0.41 24.28 4.02
C GLY A 46 -0.08 23.30 5.07
N SER A 47 -0.29 22.04 4.68
CA SER A 47 -0.39 20.90 5.58
C SER A 47 0.94 20.17 5.63
N TYR A 48 1.25 19.56 6.78
CA TYR A 48 2.39 18.67 6.92
C TYR A 48 1.95 17.36 7.56
N THR A 49 2.62 16.29 7.14
CA THR A 49 2.53 14.98 7.78
C THR A 49 3.92 14.64 8.30
N SER A 50 4.02 14.28 9.57
CA SER A 50 5.25 13.79 10.19
C SER A 50 5.00 12.38 10.71
N TYR A 51 5.99 11.52 10.63
CA TYR A 51 5.94 10.16 11.13
C TYR A 51 7.35 9.64 11.38
N GLU A 52 7.44 8.56 12.16
CA GLU A 52 8.66 7.80 12.35
C GLU A 52 8.58 6.49 11.56
N ILE A 53 9.70 6.09 10.93
CA ILE A 53 9.79 4.78 10.28
C ILE A 53 9.92 3.70 11.35
N ALA A 54 8.99 2.75 11.34
CA ALA A 54 9.04 1.58 12.20
C ALA A 54 9.78 0.45 11.47
N THR A 55 11.12 0.41 11.59
CA THR A 55 11.97 -0.54 10.85
C THR A 55 11.61 -2.00 11.14
N ASP A 56 11.34 -2.35 12.41
CA ASP A 56 10.97 -3.71 12.79
C ASP A 56 9.64 -4.14 12.16
N ALA A 57 8.65 -3.25 12.18
CA ALA A 57 7.36 -3.48 11.52
C ALA A 57 7.53 -3.54 9.99
N THR A 58 8.41 -2.73 9.43
CA THR A 58 8.71 -2.72 8.00
C THR A 58 9.37 -4.03 7.56
N GLN A 59 10.31 -4.57 8.34
CA GLN A 59 10.91 -5.87 8.07
C GLN A 59 9.87 -6.99 8.15
N CYS A 60 8.98 -6.95 9.14
CA CYS A 60 7.86 -7.88 9.28
C CYS A 60 6.95 -7.82 8.04
N ALA A 61 6.50 -6.62 7.64
CA ALA A 61 5.60 -6.45 6.51
C ALA A 61 6.28 -6.84 5.19
N CYS A 62 7.56 -6.51 5.01
CA CYS A 62 8.33 -6.93 3.84
C CYS A 62 8.47 -8.45 3.76
N THR A 63 8.61 -9.13 4.90
CA THR A 63 8.64 -10.60 4.96
C THR A 63 7.30 -11.20 4.54
N HIS A 64 6.17 -10.61 4.96
CA HIS A 64 4.85 -11.02 4.48
C HIS A 64 4.69 -10.79 2.98
N TYR A 65 5.11 -9.62 2.49
CA TYR A 65 4.99 -9.25 1.09
C TYR A 65 5.84 -10.13 0.17
N LYS A 66 7.07 -10.46 0.59
CA LYS A 66 7.95 -11.40 -0.11
C LYS A 66 7.36 -12.81 -0.23
N ASN A 67 6.64 -13.25 0.79
CA ASN A 67 6.00 -14.57 0.81
C ASN A 67 4.58 -14.57 0.22
N ARG A 68 4.14 -13.45 -0.35
CA ARG A 68 2.80 -13.30 -0.90
C ARG A 68 2.64 -14.09 -2.19
N HIS A 69 1.52 -14.80 -2.29
CA HIS A 69 1.09 -15.48 -3.52
C HIS A 69 -0.44 -15.65 -3.51
N THR A 70 -1.17 -14.62 -3.95
CA THR A 70 -2.65 -14.57 -3.86
C THR A 70 -3.37 -14.74 -5.19
N GLY A 71 -2.63 -14.81 -6.30
CA GLY A 71 -3.18 -14.81 -7.65
C GLY A 71 -2.09 -14.70 -8.72
N SER A 72 -2.45 -14.17 -9.89
CA SER A 72 -1.59 -14.08 -11.08
C SER A 72 -1.28 -12.66 -11.53
N HIS A 73 -1.73 -11.63 -10.80
CA HIS A 73 -1.41 -10.24 -11.09
C HIS A 73 -0.05 -9.83 -10.53
N GLN A 74 0.46 -8.68 -10.99
CA GLN A 74 1.77 -8.17 -10.58
C GLN A 74 1.86 -7.98 -9.05
N TRP A 75 0.82 -7.45 -8.40
CA TRP A 75 0.77 -7.26 -6.94
C TRP A 75 0.43 -8.53 -6.14
N ASP A 76 0.10 -9.65 -6.81
CA ASP A 76 -0.23 -10.90 -6.12
C ASP A 76 1.01 -11.64 -5.61
N SER A 77 2.19 -11.25 -6.05
CA SER A 77 3.46 -11.80 -5.61
C SER A 77 4.55 -10.74 -5.67
N CYS A 78 5.58 -10.87 -4.84
CA CYS A 78 6.75 -10.00 -4.88
C CYS A 78 8.04 -10.83 -4.80
N PRO A 79 8.44 -11.46 -5.92
CA PRO A 79 9.62 -12.34 -5.93
C PRO A 79 10.94 -11.59 -5.71
N ASP A 80 10.96 -10.29 -5.98
CA ASP A 80 12.08 -9.36 -5.85
C ASP A 80 12.04 -8.53 -4.55
N CYS A 81 11.01 -8.70 -3.72
CA CYS A 81 10.90 -7.98 -2.45
C CYS A 81 12.07 -8.31 -1.52
N HIS A 82 12.73 -7.27 -1.02
CA HIS A 82 13.76 -7.40 -0.01
C HIS A 82 13.79 -6.19 0.92
N PHE A 83 14.20 -6.42 2.15
CA PHE A 83 14.36 -5.37 3.15
C PHE A 83 15.81 -4.87 3.13
N ASP A 84 16.01 -3.56 3.00
CA ASP A 84 17.35 -2.93 2.91
C ASP A 84 17.92 -2.49 4.27
N GLY A 85 17.16 -2.69 5.35
CA GLY A 85 17.47 -2.20 6.70
C GLY A 85 16.56 -1.06 7.15
N ILE A 86 15.85 -0.41 6.23
CA ILE A 86 14.91 0.69 6.52
C ILE A 86 13.56 0.45 5.84
N GLN A 87 13.55 0.08 4.57
CA GLN A 87 12.38 -0.02 3.69
C GLN A 87 12.32 -1.39 3.00
N CYS A 88 11.12 -1.74 2.54
CA CYS A 88 10.92 -2.85 1.63
C CYS A 88 11.03 -2.36 0.19
N LEU A 89 11.89 -2.98 -0.61
CA LEU A 89 12.14 -2.61 -2.00
C LEU A 89 11.65 -3.68 -2.96
N SER A 90 11.16 -3.27 -4.13
CA SER A 90 10.78 -4.09 -5.27
C SER A 90 11.11 -3.34 -6.57
N ASP A 91 12.15 -3.80 -7.27
CA ASP A 91 12.55 -3.26 -8.57
C ASP A 91 11.46 -3.46 -9.64
N GLY A 92 10.66 -4.52 -9.49
CA GLY A 92 9.55 -4.89 -10.35
C GLY A 92 8.23 -4.21 -10.00
N TRP A 93 8.20 -3.24 -9.08
CA TRP A 93 7.00 -2.51 -8.69
C TRP A 93 5.85 -3.44 -8.26
N HIS A 94 6.13 -4.39 -7.38
CA HIS A 94 5.14 -5.38 -6.94
C HIS A 94 4.37 -4.96 -5.67
N ILE A 95 4.76 -3.86 -5.02
CA ILE A 95 4.22 -3.45 -3.72
C ILE A 95 2.92 -2.65 -3.92
N GLY A 96 1.81 -3.15 -3.38
CA GLY A 96 0.51 -2.47 -3.30
C GLY A 96 0.43 -1.65 -2.02
N GLY A 97 0.01 -0.39 -2.14
CA GLY A 97 -0.03 0.54 -1.00
C GLY A 97 -1.04 0.16 0.07
N ASP A 98 -2.23 -0.32 -0.32
CA ASP A 98 -3.27 -0.79 0.59
C ASP A 98 -2.88 -2.12 1.23
N GLU A 99 -2.30 -3.06 0.50
CA GLU A 99 -1.80 -4.31 1.08
C GLU A 99 -0.64 -4.08 2.06
N MET A 100 0.27 -3.16 1.74
CA MET A 100 1.35 -2.80 2.67
C MET A 100 0.77 -2.17 3.94
N THR A 101 -0.20 -1.26 3.80
CA THR A 101 -0.91 -0.67 4.95
C THR A 101 -1.56 -1.76 5.81
N TYR A 102 -2.24 -2.73 5.19
CA TYR A 102 -2.84 -3.85 5.90
C TYR A 102 -1.80 -4.63 6.72
N TYR A 103 -0.66 -5.00 6.14
CA TYR A 103 0.39 -5.72 6.88
C TYR A 103 0.98 -4.88 8.02
N CYS A 104 1.28 -3.62 7.74
CA CYS A 104 1.80 -2.68 8.71
C CYS A 104 0.86 -2.52 9.92
N GLU A 105 -0.44 -2.35 9.70
CA GLU A 105 -1.41 -2.12 10.78
C GLU A 105 -1.86 -3.40 11.48
N ASN A 106 -2.19 -4.45 10.71
CA ASN A 106 -2.89 -5.61 11.25
C ASN A 106 -1.97 -6.76 11.64
N LEU A 107 -0.80 -6.90 10.99
CA LEU A 107 0.11 -8.02 11.23
C LEU A 107 1.40 -7.59 11.96
N CYS A 108 1.85 -6.35 11.76
CA CYS A 108 3.16 -5.89 12.22
C CYS A 108 3.10 -4.76 13.27
N GLY A 109 1.88 -4.35 13.68
CA GLY A 109 1.67 -3.50 14.86
C GLY A 109 2.12 -2.03 14.74
N SER A 110 2.15 -1.50 13.52
CA SER A 110 2.40 -0.08 13.26
C SER A 110 1.09 0.69 13.00
N GLU A 111 1.16 2.01 12.84
CA GLU A 111 -0.03 2.87 12.69
C GLU A 111 -0.41 3.14 11.22
N GLY A 112 0.39 2.63 10.28
CA GLY A 112 0.14 2.80 8.85
C GLY A 112 1.36 2.49 8.00
N ALA A 113 1.25 2.77 6.70
CA ALA A 113 2.35 2.64 5.75
C ALA A 113 2.49 3.89 4.87
N GLU A 114 3.68 4.04 4.28
CA GLU A 114 3.98 4.99 3.19
C GLU A 114 4.66 4.20 2.07
N ALA A 115 4.19 4.38 0.83
CA ALA A 115 4.70 3.66 -0.34
C ALA A 115 5.00 4.63 -1.48
N ASN A 116 6.08 4.37 -2.23
CA ASN A 116 6.58 5.17 -3.33
C ASN A 116 6.87 4.32 -4.58
#